data_AF-A0A3D4I330-F1
#
_entry.id   AF-A0A3D4I330-F1
#
_cell.length_a   1.000
_cell.length_b   1.000
_cell.length_c   1.000
_cell.angle_alpha   90.00
_cell.angle_beta   90.00
_cell.angle_gamma   90.00
#
_symmetry.space_group_name_H-M   'P 1'
#
loop_
_entity.id
_entity.type
_entity.pdbx_description
1 polymer ?
#
loop_
_entity_poly.entity_id
_entity_poly.type
_entity_poly.pdbx_seq_one_letter_code
_entity_poly.pdbx_strand_id
1 'polypeptide(L)'
;MGAYENMKMFLKQTGLYRLDGETLADCELKAYACAIDALADELDGLQNESFVNTSSGYGLENREKAFGLTGTGETADRRGTLLKLGAVTQNSRTKEDLGQLLKAMGMETEITEDGANGTVTVKFLKLPQCGVGKAVRAVNAFAPAHLTVKTDFSGAK
;
A
#
# COMPACT_ATOMS: atom_id res chain seq x y z
N MET A 1 20.10 9.64 16.73
CA MET A 1 21.00 9.48 17.89
C MET A 1 20.60 8.17 18.56
N GLY A 2 21.52 7.19 18.64
CA GLY A 2 21.20 5.84 19.14
C GLY A 2 20.93 5.81 20.65
N ALA A 3 20.39 4.69 21.14
CA ALA A 3 19.99 4.51 22.53
C ALA A 3 21.14 4.75 23.52
N TYR A 4 22.36 4.32 23.17
CA TYR A 4 23.54 4.51 24.02
C TYR A 4 23.81 5.99 24.34
N GLU A 5 23.84 6.84 23.31
CA GLU A 5 24.13 8.28 23.49
C GLU A 5 23.01 8.99 24.25
N ASN A 6 21.75 8.59 24.05
CA ASN A 6 20.63 9.09 24.84
C ASN A 6 20.76 8.71 26.32
N MET A 7 20.96 7.43 26.63
CA MET A 7 21.12 6.97 28.03
C MET A 7 22.34 7.64 28.69
N LYS A 8 23.47 7.70 27.98
CA LYS A 8 24.70 8.35 28.46
C LYS A 8 24.48 9.82 28.75
N MET A 9 23.77 10.55 27.89
CA MET A 9 23.43 11.96 28.10
C MET A 9 22.65 12.15 29.40
N PHE A 10 21.56 11.39 29.61
CA PHE A 10 20.73 11.51 30.82
C PHE A 10 21.48 11.12 32.09
N LEU A 11 22.26 10.04 32.06
CA LEU A 11 22.99 9.57 33.24
C LEU A 11 24.15 10.48 33.61
N LYS A 12 24.87 11.06 32.64
CA LYS A 12 25.94 12.05 32.93
C LYS A 12 25.41 13.27 33.67
N GLN A 13 24.18 13.72 33.37
CA GLN A 13 23.58 14.88 34.03
C GLN A 13 23.35 14.68 35.53
N THR A 14 23.29 13.43 36.01
CA THR A 14 23.15 13.14 37.44
C THR A 14 24.42 13.40 38.25
N GLY A 15 25.60 13.44 37.59
CA GLY A 15 26.90 13.53 38.24
C GLY A 15 27.34 12.25 38.98
N LEU A 16 26.53 11.18 38.96
CA LEU A 16 26.82 9.94 39.68
C LEU A 16 27.68 8.95 38.88
N TYR A 17 27.79 9.12 37.56
CA TYR A 17 28.45 8.17 36.67
C TYR A 17 29.57 8.83 35.87
N ARG A 18 30.71 8.12 35.74
CA ARG A 18 31.90 8.60 35.01
C ARG A 18 31.75 8.49 33.48
N LEU A 19 31.10 7.44 32.97
CA LEU A 19 30.72 7.19 31.56
C LEU A 19 31.76 7.70 30.53
N ASP A 20 33.02 7.32 30.74
CA ASP A 20 34.18 7.63 29.90
C ASP A 20 34.43 6.55 28.84
N GLY A 21 33.69 5.44 28.89
CA GLY A 21 33.78 4.32 27.96
C GLY A 21 34.51 3.10 28.54
N GLU A 22 35.08 3.20 29.74
CA GLU A 22 35.90 2.16 30.39
C GLU A 22 35.23 1.54 31.61
N THR A 23 34.06 2.05 32.04
CA THR A 23 33.38 1.55 33.24
C THR A 23 32.50 0.33 32.96
N LEU A 24 32.21 -0.46 33.99
CA LEU A 24 31.21 -1.54 33.89
C LEU A 24 29.84 -0.98 33.45
N ALA A 25 29.46 0.19 33.94
CA ALA A 25 28.24 0.88 33.52
C ALA A 25 28.25 1.22 32.02
N ASP A 26 29.39 1.61 31.44
CA ASP A 26 29.49 1.81 29.98
C ASP A 26 29.23 0.50 29.22
N CYS A 27 29.77 -0.62 29.69
CA CYS A 27 29.55 -1.93 29.09
C CYS A 27 28.08 -2.36 29.16
N GLU A 28 27.43 -2.16 30.31
CA GLU A 28 26.00 -2.45 30.49
C GLU A 28 25.13 -1.59 29.57
N LEU A 29 25.39 -0.28 29.50
CA LEU A 29 24.64 0.63 28.63
C LEU A 29 24.81 0.29 27.15
N LYS A 30 26.01 -0.14 26.72
CA LYS A 30 26.23 -0.61 25.34
C LYS A 30 25.44 -1.89 25.05
N ALA A 31 25.40 -2.83 26.00
CA ALA A 31 24.62 -4.06 25.86
C ALA A 31 23.11 -3.77 25.75
N TYR A 32 22.58 -2.87 26.60
CA TYR A 32 21.19 -2.43 26.50
C TYR A 32 20.90 -1.69 25.21
N ALA A 33 21.79 -0.79 24.79
CA ALA A 33 21.63 -0.05 23.56
C ALA A 33 21.54 -0.98 22.35
N CYS A 34 22.35 -2.05 22.29
CA CYS A 34 22.29 -3.02 21.21
C CYS A 34 20.88 -3.63 21.05
N ALA A 35 20.22 -4.00 22.16
CA ALA A 35 18.86 -4.54 22.12
C ALA A 35 17.80 -3.47 21.80
N ILE A 36 17.93 -2.28 22.39
CA ILE A 36 16.99 -1.17 22.19
C ILE A 36 17.04 -0.65 20.75
N ASP A 37 18.24 -0.47 20.19
CA ASP A 37 18.42 0.01 18.83
C ASP A 37 17.87 -1.02 17.82
N ALA A 38 18.10 -2.32 18.05
CA ALA A 38 17.49 -3.37 17.22
C ALA A 38 15.95 -3.33 17.24
N LEU A 39 15.35 -3.14 18.43
CA LEU A 39 13.89 -3.00 18.56
C LEU A 39 13.38 -1.70 17.89
N ALA A 40 14.14 -0.61 17.97
CA ALA A 40 13.81 0.64 17.32
C ALA A 40 13.82 0.48 15.79
N ASP A 41 14.82 -0.21 15.23
CA ASP A 41 14.90 -0.51 13.80
C ASP A 41 13.71 -1.36 13.34
N GLU A 42 13.27 -2.34 14.14
CA GLU A 42 12.07 -3.15 13.85
C GLU A 42 10.79 -2.30 13.86
N LEU A 43 10.67 -1.37 14.82
CA LEU A 43 9.53 -0.45 14.90
C LEU A 43 9.52 0.53 13.72
N ASP A 44 10.66 1.05 13.31
CA ASP A 44 10.80 1.91 12.13
C ASP A 44 10.42 1.13 10.86
N GLY A 45 10.86 -0.13 10.75
CA GLY A 45 10.44 -1.05 9.70
C GLY A 45 8.92 -1.25 9.67
N LEU A 46 8.32 -1.53 10.82
CA LEU A 46 6.87 -1.68 10.97
C LEU A 46 6.13 -0.40 10.58
N GLN A 47 6.59 0.76 11.02
CA GLN A 47 6.00 2.05 10.67
C GLN A 47 6.05 2.30 9.17
N ASN A 48 7.21 2.05 8.53
CA ASN A 48 7.36 2.20 7.09
C ASN A 48 6.41 1.27 6.32
N GLU A 49 6.27 0.02 6.75
CA GLU A 49 5.36 -0.95 6.13
C GLU A 49 3.87 -0.68 6.45
N SER A 50 3.59 0.16 7.45
CA SER A 50 2.23 0.53 7.86
C SER A 50 1.56 1.58 6.96
N PHE A 51 2.28 2.25 6.06
CA PHE A 51 1.68 3.23 5.14
C PHE A 51 2.04 2.92 3.69
N VAL A 52 1.06 3.07 2.79
CA VAL A 52 1.25 2.80 1.35
C VAL A 52 2.43 3.59 0.79
N ASN A 53 2.59 4.85 1.19
CA ASN A 53 3.61 5.73 0.63
C ASN A 53 5.05 5.29 0.99
N THR A 54 5.22 4.56 2.08
CA THR A 54 6.54 4.15 2.63
C THR A 54 6.79 2.64 2.54
N SER A 55 5.75 1.82 2.39
CA SER A 55 5.85 0.34 2.44
C SER A 55 6.53 -0.24 1.20
N SER A 56 7.55 -1.07 1.36
CA SER A 56 8.32 -1.66 0.25
C SER A 56 8.33 -3.19 0.23
N GLY A 57 7.97 -3.83 1.33
CA GLY A 57 7.96 -5.28 1.47
C GLY A 57 6.57 -5.80 1.84
N TYR A 58 6.48 -6.47 3.00
CA TYR A 58 5.27 -7.19 3.40
C TYR A 58 4.03 -6.29 3.53
N GLY A 59 4.20 -5.03 3.95
CA GLY A 59 3.11 -4.09 4.10
C GLY A 59 2.50 -3.68 2.76
N LEU A 60 3.32 -3.61 1.72
CA LEU A 60 2.88 -3.37 0.35
C LEU A 60 2.14 -4.60 -0.20
N GLU A 61 2.75 -5.78 -0.08
CA GLU A 61 2.17 -7.04 -0.57
C GLU A 61 0.82 -7.37 0.07
N ASN A 62 0.68 -7.15 1.37
CA ASN A 62 -0.56 -7.43 2.08
C ASN A 62 -1.71 -6.55 1.57
N ARG A 63 -1.42 -5.29 1.25
CA ARG A 63 -2.43 -4.36 0.68
C ARG A 63 -2.80 -4.75 -0.73
N GLU A 64 -1.82 -5.11 -1.56
CA GLU A 64 -2.08 -5.59 -2.91
C GLU A 64 -2.98 -6.83 -2.89
N LYS A 65 -2.72 -7.79 -2.00
CA LYS A 65 -3.57 -8.96 -1.80
C LYS A 65 -5.00 -8.56 -1.40
N ALA A 66 -5.14 -7.59 -0.48
CA ALA A 66 -6.46 -7.10 -0.05
C ALA A 66 -7.27 -6.47 -1.20
N PHE A 67 -6.60 -5.79 -2.14
CA PHE A 67 -7.23 -5.22 -3.34
C PHE A 67 -7.23 -6.17 -4.55
N GLY A 68 -6.77 -7.42 -4.39
CA GLY A 68 -6.73 -8.41 -5.47
C GLY A 68 -5.71 -8.12 -6.58
N LEU A 69 -4.73 -7.26 -6.31
CA LEU A 69 -3.65 -6.90 -7.21
C LEU A 69 -2.51 -7.93 -7.19
N THR A 70 -1.80 -8.04 -8.29
CA THR A 70 -0.51 -8.75 -8.38
C THR A 70 0.60 -7.72 -8.28
N GLY A 71 1.39 -7.76 -7.20
CA GLY A 71 2.50 -6.83 -6.96
C GLY A 71 3.66 -7.00 -7.94
N THR A 72 3.47 -6.58 -9.18
CA THR A 72 4.43 -6.71 -10.28
C THR A 72 4.96 -5.34 -10.70
N GLY A 73 6.25 -5.25 -10.99
CA GLY A 73 6.91 -4.01 -11.41
C GLY A 73 7.51 -3.22 -10.25
N GLU A 74 7.80 -1.95 -10.50
CA GLU A 74 8.51 -1.07 -9.58
C GLU A 74 7.67 -0.71 -8.35
N THR A 75 8.32 -0.60 -7.19
CA THR A 75 7.67 -0.26 -5.91
C THR A 75 6.87 1.04 -5.99
N ALA A 76 7.38 2.05 -6.70
CA ALA A 76 6.70 3.34 -6.85
C ALA A 76 5.36 3.21 -7.62
N ASP A 77 5.33 2.44 -8.70
CA ASP A 77 4.12 2.21 -9.50
C ASP A 77 3.08 1.39 -8.74
N ARG A 78 3.55 0.39 -7.99
CA ARG A 78 2.74 -0.44 -7.09
C ARG A 78 2.05 0.42 -6.02
N ARG A 79 2.82 1.27 -5.33
CA ARG A 79 2.28 2.26 -4.37
C ARG A 79 1.30 3.22 -5.03
N GLY A 80 1.64 3.74 -6.21
CA GLY A 80 0.79 4.67 -6.97
C GLY A 80 -0.57 4.05 -7.34
N THR A 81 -0.59 2.77 -7.67
CA THR A 81 -1.84 2.03 -7.94
C THR A 81 -2.71 1.94 -6.69
N LEU A 82 -2.16 1.53 -5.56
CA LEU A 82 -2.89 1.47 -4.29
C LEU A 82 -3.40 2.85 -3.83
N LEU A 83 -2.61 3.91 -4.02
CA LEU A 83 -3.04 5.27 -3.69
C LEU A 83 -4.23 5.71 -4.55
N LYS A 84 -4.24 5.39 -5.85
CA LYS A 84 -5.39 5.67 -6.73
C LYS A 84 -6.65 4.93 -6.29
N LEU A 85 -6.52 3.67 -5.87
CA LEU A 85 -7.64 2.89 -5.34
C LEU A 85 -8.18 3.49 -4.04
N GLY A 86 -7.29 3.91 -3.14
CA GLY A 86 -7.67 4.59 -1.89
C GLY A 86 -8.23 5.99 -2.08
N ALA A 87 -8.00 6.63 -3.23
CA ALA A 87 -8.48 7.98 -3.54
C ALA A 87 -9.91 8.00 -4.13
N VAL A 88 -10.54 6.86 -4.35
CA VAL A 88 -11.92 6.79 -4.82
C VAL A 88 -12.86 7.37 -3.77
N THR A 89 -13.70 8.32 -4.18
CA THR A 89 -14.70 8.93 -3.30
C THR A 89 -16.08 8.88 -3.94
N GLN A 90 -17.08 9.39 -3.22
CA GLN A 90 -18.46 9.52 -3.71
C GLN A 90 -18.56 10.40 -4.97
N ASN A 91 -17.55 11.23 -5.23
CA ASN A 91 -17.48 12.11 -6.39
C ASN A 91 -16.84 11.44 -7.62
N SER A 92 -16.21 10.28 -7.46
CA SER A 92 -15.60 9.49 -8.53
C SER A 92 -16.67 8.68 -9.28
N ARG A 93 -17.56 9.38 -9.99
CA ARG A 93 -18.82 8.84 -10.53
C ARG A 93 -18.95 8.94 -12.04
N THR A 94 -17.86 9.23 -12.73
CA THR A 94 -17.83 9.32 -14.20
C THR A 94 -17.26 8.03 -14.81
N LYS A 95 -17.58 7.77 -16.08
CA LYS A 95 -16.94 6.68 -16.84
C LYS A 95 -15.43 6.88 -16.93
N GLU A 96 -14.94 8.12 -16.97
CA GLU A 96 -13.53 8.44 -16.97
C GLU A 96 -12.85 8.02 -15.66
N ASP A 97 -13.49 8.29 -14.51
CA ASP A 97 -12.97 7.88 -13.19
C ASP A 97 -12.88 6.36 -13.10
N LEU A 98 -13.94 5.65 -13.50
CA LEU A 98 -13.95 4.18 -13.51
C LEU A 98 -12.89 3.63 -14.47
N GLY A 99 -12.75 4.22 -15.66
CA GLY A 99 -11.74 3.82 -16.64
C GLY A 99 -10.31 4.04 -16.14
N GLN A 100 -10.04 5.16 -15.47
CA GLN A 100 -8.73 5.43 -14.85
C GLN A 100 -8.40 4.43 -13.75
N LEU A 101 -9.40 4.06 -12.94
CA LEU A 101 -9.26 3.06 -11.90
C LEU A 101 -8.95 1.67 -12.47
N LEU A 102 -9.73 1.21 -13.45
CA LEU A 102 -9.51 -0.09 -14.09
C LEU A 102 -8.15 -0.14 -14.80
N LYS A 103 -7.75 0.96 -15.44
CA LYS A 103 -6.42 1.11 -16.04
C LYS A 103 -5.31 1.03 -15.00
N ALA A 104 -5.49 1.65 -13.82
CA ALA A 104 -4.51 1.57 -12.73
C ALA A 104 -4.32 0.12 -12.24
N MET A 105 -5.39 -0.69 -12.26
CA MET A 105 -5.33 -2.12 -11.98
C MET A 105 -4.75 -2.97 -13.14
N GLY A 106 -4.25 -2.35 -14.20
CA GLY A 106 -3.68 -3.04 -15.37
C GLY A 106 -4.72 -3.62 -16.33
N MET A 107 -5.98 -3.17 -16.27
CA MET A 107 -7.04 -3.64 -17.16
C MET A 107 -7.22 -2.65 -18.33
N GLU A 108 -7.09 -3.15 -19.56
CA GLU A 108 -7.43 -2.40 -20.77
C GLU A 108 -8.92 -2.57 -21.07
N THR A 109 -9.69 -1.50 -20.86
CA THR A 109 -11.15 -1.53 -20.99
C THR A 109 -11.69 -0.34 -21.78
N GLU A 110 -12.85 -0.54 -22.39
CA GLU A 110 -13.70 0.48 -23.00
C GLU A 110 -15.04 0.48 -22.27
N ILE A 111 -15.52 1.66 -21.87
CA ILE A 111 -16.74 1.81 -21.06
C ILE A 111 -17.81 2.52 -21.89
N THR A 112 -18.98 1.91 -22.01
CA THR A 112 -20.15 2.49 -22.67
C THR A 112 -21.33 2.60 -21.70
N GLU A 113 -22.08 3.69 -21.85
CA GLU A 113 -23.23 4.02 -20.99
C GLU A 113 -24.51 3.99 -21.82
N ASP A 114 -25.53 3.32 -21.29
CA ASP A 114 -26.90 3.34 -21.80
C ASP A 114 -27.79 3.99 -20.75
N GLY A 115 -28.02 5.30 -20.93
CA GLY A 115 -28.83 6.11 -20.02
C GLY A 115 -30.31 5.74 -20.01
N ALA A 116 -30.85 5.14 -21.08
CA ALA A 116 -32.25 4.74 -21.14
C ALA A 116 -32.54 3.52 -20.26
N ASN A 117 -31.58 2.60 -20.18
CA ASN A 117 -31.69 1.36 -19.42
C ASN A 117 -30.89 1.35 -18.11
N GLY A 118 -30.28 2.48 -17.73
CA GLY A 118 -29.44 2.57 -16.52
C GLY A 118 -28.31 1.54 -16.48
N THR A 119 -27.72 1.23 -17.65
CA THR A 119 -26.76 0.15 -17.81
C THR A 119 -25.39 0.69 -18.22
N VAL A 120 -24.33 0.16 -17.59
CA VAL A 120 -22.94 0.44 -17.96
C VAL A 120 -22.30 -0.85 -18.45
N THR A 121 -21.68 -0.83 -19.63
CA THR A 121 -20.96 -1.99 -20.16
C THR A 121 -19.46 -1.71 -20.11
N VAL A 122 -18.73 -2.59 -19.42
CA VAL A 122 -17.27 -2.58 -19.35
C VAL A 122 -16.76 -3.68 -20.28
N LYS A 123 -16.23 -3.27 -21.44
CA LYS A 123 -15.66 -4.16 -22.44
C LYS A 123 -14.16 -4.28 -22.24
N PHE A 124 -13.67 -5.51 -22.10
CA PHE A 124 -12.25 -5.80 -21.97
C PHE A 124 -11.62 -5.94 -23.36
N LEU A 125 -10.54 -5.18 -23.59
CA LEU A 125 -9.79 -5.20 -24.86
C LEU A 125 -8.73 -6.30 -24.90
N LYS A 126 -8.27 -6.74 -23.71
CA LYS A 126 -7.35 -7.86 -23.52
C LYS A 126 -7.79 -8.71 -22.35
N LEU A 127 -7.35 -9.96 -22.32
CA LEU A 127 -7.59 -10.81 -21.17
C LEU A 127 -6.85 -10.25 -19.95
N PRO A 128 -7.55 -10.00 -18.83
CA PRO A 128 -6.93 -9.46 -17.64
C PRO A 128 -5.97 -10.50 -17.03
N GLN A 129 -4.76 -10.07 -16.69
CA GLN A 129 -3.74 -10.96 -16.11
C GLN A 129 -4.16 -11.58 -14.77
N CYS A 130 -5.03 -10.88 -14.03
CA CYS A 130 -5.59 -11.37 -12.77
C CYS A 130 -6.66 -12.49 -12.96
N GLY A 131 -7.05 -12.76 -14.21
CA GLY A 131 -8.10 -13.71 -14.57
C GLY A 131 -9.50 -13.10 -14.54
N VAL A 132 -10.39 -13.63 -15.38
CA VAL A 132 -11.77 -13.13 -15.60
C VAL A 132 -12.54 -12.95 -14.29
N GLY A 133 -12.52 -13.95 -13.41
CA GLY A 133 -13.27 -13.89 -12.15
C GLY A 133 -12.83 -12.76 -11.21
N LYS A 134 -11.52 -12.47 -11.14
CA LYS A 134 -11.00 -11.36 -10.32
C LYS A 134 -11.31 -10.02 -10.98
N ALA A 135 -11.21 -9.92 -12.30
CA ALA A 135 -11.55 -8.71 -13.04
C ALA A 135 -13.04 -8.32 -12.87
N VAL A 136 -13.95 -9.28 -12.97
CA VAL A 136 -15.39 -9.04 -12.74
C VAL A 136 -15.64 -8.56 -11.31
N ARG A 137 -14.99 -9.17 -10.31
CA ARG A 137 -15.10 -8.71 -8.91
C ARG A 137 -14.57 -7.30 -8.72
N ALA A 138 -13.44 -6.96 -9.37
CA ALA A 138 -12.86 -5.62 -9.29
C ALA A 138 -13.82 -4.58 -9.89
N VAL A 139 -14.38 -4.82 -11.08
CA VAL A 139 -15.39 -3.95 -11.68
C VAL A 139 -16.58 -3.75 -10.75
N ASN A 140 -17.11 -4.83 -10.18
CA ASN A 140 -18.28 -4.75 -9.29
C ASN A 140 -17.99 -4.06 -7.95
N ALA A 141 -16.75 -4.09 -7.46
CA ALA A 141 -16.38 -3.42 -6.22
C ALA A 141 -16.42 -1.88 -6.32
N PHE A 142 -16.19 -1.35 -7.52
CA PHE A 142 -16.17 0.09 -7.79
C PHE A 142 -17.37 0.57 -8.63
N ALA A 143 -18.22 -0.36 -9.09
CA ALA A 143 -19.44 -0.05 -9.81
C ALA A 143 -20.45 0.68 -8.91
N PRO A 144 -21.17 1.70 -9.42
CA PRO A 144 -22.28 2.31 -8.70
C PRO A 144 -23.39 1.27 -8.45
N ALA A 145 -23.81 1.10 -7.19
CA ALA A 145 -24.76 0.07 -6.79
C ALA A 145 -26.16 0.18 -7.44
N HIS A 146 -26.50 1.35 -7.98
CA HIS A 146 -27.81 1.62 -8.60
C HIS A 146 -27.82 1.39 -10.12
N LEU A 147 -26.67 1.09 -10.73
CA LEU A 147 -26.55 0.83 -12.16
C LEU A 147 -26.39 -0.66 -12.42
N THR A 148 -26.94 -1.13 -13.53
CA THR A 148 -26.67 -2.49 -14.01
C THR A 148 -25.31 -2.48 -14.72
N VAL A 149 -24.31 -3.16 -14.17
CA VAL A 149 -22.99 -3.27 -14.81
C VAL A 149 -22.82 -4.61 -15.49
N LYS A 150 -22.52 -4.58 -16.79
CA LYS A 150 -22.24 -5.76 -17.62
C LYS A 150 -20.77 -5.79 -18.00
N THR A 151 -20.12 -6.94 -17.83
CA THR A 151 -18.75 -7.16 -18.30
C THR A 151 -18.75 -7.93 -19.61
N ASP A 152 -18.09 -7.41 -20.63
CA ASP A 152 -17.96 -8.03 -21.95
C ASP A 152 -16.50 -8.40 -22.23
N PHE A 153 -16.24 -9.69 -22.49
CA PHE A 153 -14.91 -10.21 -22.83
C PHE A 153 -14.78 -10.61 -24.30
N SER A 154 -15.82 -10.41 -25.12
CA SER A 154 -15.81 -10.77 -26.55
C SER A 154 -14.74 -10.02 -27.36
N GLY A 155 -14.32 -8.85 -26.88
CA GLY A 155 -13.26 -8.04 -27.48
C GLY A 155 -11.84 -8.40 -27.03
N ALA A 156 -11.68 -9.28 -26.04
CA ALA A 156 -10.39 -9.61 -25.47
C ALA A 156 -9.61 -10.54 -26.41
N LYS A 157 -8.57 -10.00 -27.06
CA LYS A 157 -7.60 -10.75 -27.85
C LYS A 157 -6.27 -10.92 -27.11
#